data_AF-A0A5R8M538-F1
#
_entry.id   AF-A0A5R8M538-F1
#
_cell.length_a   1.000
_cell.length_b   1.000
_cell.length_c   1.000
_cell.angle_alpha   90.00
_cell.angle_beta   90.00
_cell.angle_gamma   90.00
#
_symmetry.space_group_name_H-M   'P 1'
#
loop_
_entity.id
_entity.type
_entity.pdbx_description
1 polymer ?
#
loop_
_entity_poly.entity_id
_entity_poly.type
_entity_poly.pdbx_seq_one_letter_code
_entity_poly.pdbx_strand_id
1 'polypeptide(L)'
;MKSRYHIIWLFTLGLLISCSKSNERPPEEEEQIFPPEAVNLVFPENNSECQEGTVINESQSSLTFSWNASEHTDSYEIHIRNLDNGSLEVYESVNTEMVITLDRGVPYNWYVVSKSESTLEIAESEHWKFYNAGPGVEAYAPFPADLLSPVNNETVASGTTNILLQWEGADVDNDIAYFEVFFGTENPPTSSIGTTANKELNVDISSDLIYYWFVKTTDASTNTSISDIFKFRTE
;
A
#
# COMPACT_ATOMS: atom_id res chain seq x y z
N MET A 1 -12.35 107.78 30.25
CA MET A 1 -11.34 108.81 30.63
C MET A 1 -10.63 108.33 31.89
N LYS A 2 -9.30 108.21 31.79
CA LYS A 2 -8.30 108.09 32.87
C LYS A 2 -8.18 106.74 33.61
N SER A 3 -7.19 105.99 33.12
CA SER A 3 -6.40 104.99 33.83
C SER A 3 -5.93 105.46 35.22
N ARG A 4 -5.83 104.52 36.16
CA ARG A 4 -4.90 104.61 37.29
C ARG A 4 -4.20 103.26 37.49
N TYR A 5 -2.89 103.30 37.28
CA TYR A 5 -1.95 102.21 37.58
C TYR A 5 -1.56 102.25 39.05
N HIS A 6 -1.53 101.09 39.71
CA HIS A 6 -0.75 100.88 40.92
C HIS A 6 0.17 99.67 40.73
N ILE A 7 1.46 99.99 40.69
CA ILE A 7 2.61 99.07 40.70
C ILE A 7 2.88 98.73 42.17
N ILE A 8 2.81 97.45 42.53
CA ILE A 8 3.35 96.92 43.78
C ILE A 8 4.24 95.73 43.41
N TRP A 9 5.54 95.91 43.60
CA TRP A 9 6.58 94.88 43.56
C TRP A 9 6.55 94.08 44.86
N LEU A 10 6.40 92.75 44.83
CA LEU A 10 6.79 91.91 45.96
C LEU A 10 7.15 90.48 45.53
N PHE A 11 8.44 90.16 45.71
CA PHE A 11 9.04 88.86 45.99
C PHE A 11 8.71 87.66 45.09
N THR A 12 9.55 87.49 44.06
CA THR A 12 9.80 86.21 43.37
C THR A 12 10.45 85.22 44.33
N LEU A 13 9.65 84.28 44.86
CA LEU A 13 10.13 83.05 45.47
C LEU A 13 10.25 82.00 44.34
N GLY A 14 11.49 81.70 43.93
CA GLY A 14 11.80 80.71 42.91
C GLY A 14 11.43 79.31 43.38
N LEU A 15 10.27 78.83 42.94
CA LEU A 15 9.94 77.41 42.95
C LEU A 15 10.71 76.74 41.81
N LEU A 16 11.78 76.02 42.16
CA LEU A 16 12.43 75.06 41.28
C LEU A 16 11.42 73.92 41.03
N ILE A 17 10.63 74.06 39.97
CA ILE A 17 9.83 72.96 39.43
C ILE A 17 10.83 72.00 38.78
N SER A 18 11.23 70.98 39.54
CA SER A 18 11.89 69.80 38.99
C SER A 18 10.90 69.13 38.04
N CYS A 19 11.14 69.33 36.74
CA CYS A 19 10.42 68.62 35.69
C CYS A 19 11.04 67.21 35.65
N SER A 20 10.47 66.27 36.43
CA SER A 20 10.74 64.86 36.16
C SER A 20 10.15 64.57 34.79
N LYS A 21 11.00 64.51 33.76
CA LYS A 21 10.65 63.85 32.51
C LYS A 21 10.20 62.45 32.89
N SER A 22 8.89 62.21 32.93
CA SER A 22 8.37 60.87 32.79
C SER A 22 8.85 60.40 31.43
N ASN A 23 9.88 59.57 31.42
CA ASN A 23 10.12 58.68 30.30
C ASN A 23 8.94 57.71 30.28
N GLU A 24 7.81 58.15 29.71
CA GLU A 24 6.80 57.24 29.23
C GLU A 24 7.47 56.45 28.11
N ARG A 25 7.94 55.24 28.47
CA ARG A 25 8.33 54.23 27.51
C ARG A 25 7.14 54.07 26.56
N PRO A 26 7.34 54.05 25.23
CA PRO A 26 6.26 53.69 24.31
C PRO A 26 5.62 52.38 24.80
N PRO A 27 4.29 52.19 24.68
CA PRO A 27 3.68 50.90 24.96
C PRO A 27 4.48 49.83 24.22
N GLU A 28 4.95 48.82 24.95
CA GLU A 28 5.52 47.63 24.34
C GLU A 28 4.41 47.08 23.43
N GLU A 29 4.66 47.00 22.12
CA GLU A 29 3.70 46.41 21.18
C GLU A 29 3.45 44.98 21.68
N GLU A 30 2.24 44.71 22.16
CA GLU A 30 1.84 43.37 22.56
C GLU A 30 1.99 42.46 21.33
N GLU A 31 2.84 41.44 21.43
CA GLU A 31 2.99 40.45 20.35
C GLU A 31 1.63 39.82 20.06
N GLN A 32 1.14 40.00 18.84
CA GLN A 32 -0.14 39.47 18.42
C GLN A 32 -0.01 37.96 18.18
N ILE A 33 -0.68 37.17 19.03
CA ILE A 33 -0.75 35.70 18.90
C ILE A 33 -1.85 35.34 17.91
N PHE A 34 -1.49 34.57 16.87
CA PHE A 34 -2.41 34.02 15.89
C PHE A 34 -2.54 32.51 16.07
N PRO A 35 -3.73 31.92 15.89
CA PRO A 35 -3.88 30.48 15.91
C PRO A 35 -3.25 29.82 14.68
N PRO A 36 -2.79 28.57 14.79
CA PRO A 36 -2.26 27.82 13.65
C PRO A 36 -3.33 27.65 12.57
N GLU A 37 -2.90 27.58 11.31
CA GLU A 37 -3.78 27.24 10.20
C GLU A 37 -3.74 25.74 9.86
N ALA A 38 -4.79 25.26 9.18
CA ALA A 38 -4.86 23.88 8.72
C ALA A 38 -3.89 23.65 7.55
N VAL A 39 -3.21 22.51 7.54
CA VAL A 39 -2.36 22.12 6.40
C VAL A 39 -3.19 21.67 5.20
N ASN A 40 -2.61 21.83 4.02
CA ASN A 40 -3.10 21.18 2.81
C ASN A 40 -2.37 19.84 2.65
N LEU A 41 -3.11 18.74 2.67
CA LEU A 41 -2.55 17.40 2.49
C LEU A 41 -2.05 17.24 1.04
N VAL A 42 -0.96 16.49 0.88
CA VAL A 42 -0.34 16.24 -0.43
C VAL A 42 -0.40 14.75 -0.75
N PHE A 43 0.07 13.89 0.16
CA PHE A 43 0.14 12.45 -0.08
C PHE A 43 0.13 11.67 1.24
N PRO A 44 -0.50 10.48 1.33
CA PRO A 44 -1.19 9.72 0.26
C PRO A 44 -2.48 10.39 -0.22
N GLU A 45 -2.77 10.32 -1.53
CA GLU A 45 -3.92 11.02 -2.15
C GLU A 45 -5.29 10.55 -1.63
N ASN A 46 -6.25 11.47 -1.56
CA ASN A 46 -7.61 11.17 -1.09
C ASN A 46 -8.39 10.24 -2.03
N ASN A 47 -9.12 9.30 -1.45
CA ASN A 47 -9.94 8.28 -2.10
C ASN A 47 -9.19 7.49 -3.18
N SER A 48 -7.93 7.17 -2.93
CA SER A 48 -7.04 6.45 -3.86
C SER A 48 -6.62 5.08 -3.33
N GLU A 49 -6.20 4.20 -4.26
CA GLU A 49 -5.34 3.06 -3.91
C GLU A 49 -3.89 3.52 -4.03
N CYS A 50 -3.15 3.45 -2.93
CA CYS A 50 -1.76 3.83 -2.86
C CYS A 50 -0.87 2.63 -3.14
N GLN A 51 -0.32 2.57 -4.35
CA GLN A 51 0.63 1.54 -4.78
C GLN A 51 2.10 1.95 -4.56
N GLU A 52 2.34 3.18 -4.11
CA GLU A 52 3.67 3.68 -3.80
C GLU A 52 4.15 3.27 -2.40
N GLY A 53 5.42 3.54 -2.12
CA GLY A 53 6.08 3.17 -0.87
C GLY A 53 7.12 2.09 -1.07
N THR A 54 7.75 1.65 0.02
CA THR A 54 8.72 0.56 0.01
C THR A 54 8.14 -0.64 0.75
N VAL A 55 8.01 -1.77 0.07
CA VAL A 55 7.59 -3.03 0.69
C VAL A 55 8.65 -3.49 1.68
N ILE A 56 8.26 -3.66 2.95
CA ILE A 56 9.15 -4.19 4.00
C ILE A 56 9.05 -5.71 4.03
N ASN A 57 7.82 -6.24 3.95
CA ASN A 57 7.53 -7.67 3.91
C ASN A 57 6.12 -7.93 3.32
N GLU A 58 5.62 -9.17 3.42
CA GLU A 58 4.29 -9.56 2.92
C GLU A 58 3.14 -8.76 3.55
N SER A 59 3.24 -8.39 4.83
CA SER A 59 2.18 -7.72 5.57
C SER A 59 2.37 -6.20 5.71
N GLN A 60 3.56 -5.64 5.47
CA GLN A 60 3.87 -4.24 5.78
C GLN A 60 4.64 -3.50 4.67
N SER A 61 4.32 -2.23 4.49
CA SER A 61 5.04 -1.28 3.62
C SER A 61 5.26 0.05 4.36
N SER A 62 6.35 0.75 4.03
CA SER A 62 6.60 2.12 4.50
C SER A 62 6.13 3.12 3.47
N LEU A 63 5.39 4.14 3.92
CA LEU A 63 4.82 5.20 3.10
C LEU A 63 5.22 6.57 3.63
N THR A 64 5.60 7.48 2.74
CA THR A 64 5.96 8.85 3.10
C THR A 64 4.71 9.72 3.10
N PHE A 65 4.22 10.09 4.28
CA PHE A 65 3.16 11.09 4.40
C PHE A 65 3.72 12.48 4.18
N SER A 66 3.02 13.33 3.43
CA SER A 66 3.43 14.70 3.16
C SER A 66 2.26 15.67 3.09
N TRP A 67 2.53 16.90 3.52
CA TRP A 67 1.60 18.01 3.53
C TRP A 67 2.35 19.34 3.30
N ASN A 68 1.63 20.42 3.01
CA ASN A 68 2.22 21.75 2.92
C ASN A 68 2.33 22.39 4.31
N ALA A 69 3.39 23.17 4.54
CA ALA A 69 3.52 23.96 5.76
C ALA A 69 2.32 24.92 5.90
N SER A 70 1.79 25.04 7.12
CA SER A 70 0.74 26.00 7.48
C SER A 70 1.32 27.21 8.22
N GLU A 71 0.62 28.33 8.14
CA GLU A 71 0.99 29.54 8.88
C GLU A 71 0.81 29.35 10.39
N HIS A 72 1.56 30.13 11.17
CA HIS A 72 1.47 30.16 12.64
C HIS A 72 1.59 28.77 13.30
N THR A 73 2.39 27.87 12.71
CA THR A 73 2.51 26.48 13.13
C THR A 73 3.96 26.12 13.44
N ASP A 74 4.18 25.50 14.60
CA ASP A 74 5.50 25.08 15.09
C ASP A 74 5.69 23.56 14.96
N SER A 75 4.61 22.78 15.06
CA SER A 75 4.66 21.31 14.96
C SER A 75 3.34 20.71 14.46
N TYR A 76 3.39 19.43 14.12
CA TYR A 76 2.29 18.67 13.54
C TYR A 76 2.05 17.37 14.30
N GLU A 77 0.78 16.97 14.42
CA GLU A 77 0.40 15.59 14.71
C GLU A 77 -0.25 14.95 13.49
N ILE A 78 0.22 13.77 13.09
CA ILE A 78 -0.35 12.95 12.03
C ILE A 78 -1.20 11.87 12.70
N HIS A 79 -2.50 11.89 12.42
CA HIS A 79 -3.45 10.93 12.95
C HIS A 79 -3.83 9.94 11.85
N ILE A 80 -3.59 8.66 12.08
CA ILE A 80 -3.85 7.58 11.10
C ILE A 80 -4.74 6.54 11.74
N ARG A 81 -5.93 6.33 11.16
CA ARG A 81 -6.91 5.34 11.60
C ARG A 81 -6.97 4.19 10.61
N ASN A 82 -6.73 2.98 11.08
CA ASN A 82 -7.05 1.75 10.35
C ASN A 82 -8.57 1.57 10.30
N LEU A 83 -9.14 1.46 9.09
CA LEU A 83 -10.59 1.42 8.91
C LEU A 83 -11.19 0.01 9.02
N ASP A 84 -10.36 -1.04 9.02
CA ASP A 84 -10.83 -2.43 9.22
C ASP A 84 -11.05 -2.73 10.70
N ASN A 85 -10.11 -2.34 11.56
CA ASN A 85 -10.15 -2.65 12.99
C ASN A 85 -10.41 -1.43 13.89
N GLY A 86 -10.38 -0.22 13.32
CA GLY A 86 -10.64 1.03 14.04
C GLY A 86 -9.48 1.56 14.90
N SER A 87 -8.29 0.95 14.87
CA SER A 87 -7.12 1.42 15.60
C SER A 87 -6.70 2.82 15.13
N LEU A 88 -6.24 3.65 16.06
CA LEU A 88 -5.75 4.99 15.80
C LEU A 88 -4.29 5.09 16.27
N GLU A 89 -3.43 5.51 15.37
CA GLU A 89 -2.02 5.81 15.64
C GLU A 89 -1.80 7.31 15.43
N VAL A 90 -0.98 7.90 16.32
CA VAL A 90 -0.68 9.34 16.31
C VAL A 90 0.82 9.51 16.34
N TYR A 91 1.33 10.35 15.43
CA TYR A 91 2.75 10.65 15.28
C TYR A 91 3.00 12.14 15.38
N GLU A 92 4.08 12.55 16.04
CA GLU A 92 4.48 13.96 16.12
C GLU A 92 5.64 14.24 15.15
N SER A 93 5.60 15.40 14.49
CA SER A 93 6.64 15.85 13.57
C SER A 93 6.78 17.37 13.60
N VAL A 94 8.00 17.86 13.40
CA VAL A 94 8.30 19.27 13.11
C VAL A 94 8.54 19.52 11.62
N ASN A 95 8.65 18.45 10.83
CA ASN A 95 8.78 18.49 9.37
C ASN A 95 7.42 18.29 8.71
N THR A 96 7.34 18.62 7.43
CA THR A 96 6.13 18.45 6.60
C THR A 96 6.09 17.12 5.84
N GLU A 97 6.99 16.20 6.20
CA GLU A 97 7.04 14.84 5.68
C GLU A 97 7.42 13.86 6.79
N MET A 98 6.84 12.65 6.74
CA MET A 98 7.17 11.58 7.69
C MET A 98 6.95 10.20 7.06
N VAL A 99 7.94 9.32 7.21
CA VAL A 99 7.82 7.92 6.79
C VAL A 99 7.15 7.11 7.88
N ILE A 100 6.06 6.43 7.55
CA ILE A 100 5.26 5.61 8.48
C ILE A 100 5.05 4.22 7.87
N THR A 101 5.24 3.18 8.68
CA THR A 101 5.00 1.79 8.29
C THR A 101 3.56 1.42 8.58
N LEU A 102 2.86 0.93 7.56
CA LEU A 102 1.47 0.51 7.64
C LEU A 102 1.31 -0.93 7.16
N ASP A 103 0.21 -1.55 7.59
CA ASP A 103 -0.18 -2.85 7.10
C ASP A 103 -0.68 -2.73 5.65
N ARG A 104 -0.31 -3.70 4.82
CA ARG A 104 -0.67 -3.78 3.41
C ARG A 104 -2.05 -4.40 3.27
N GLY A 105 -2.79 -3.98 2.24
CA GLY A 105 -4.14 -4.45 1.98
C GLY A 105 -5.19 -3.89 2.94
N VAL A 106 -4.89 -2.73 3.55
CA VAL A 106 -5.73 -2.12 4.59
C VAL A 106 -6.17 -0.71 4.16
N PRO A 107 -7.47 -0.37 4.33
CA PRO A 107 -7.96 0.99 4.17
C PRO A 107 -7.63 1.85 5.40
N TYR A 108 -7.14 3.05 5.17
CA TYR A 108 -6.82 4.03 6.20
C TYR A 108 -7.57 5.34 6.01
N ASN A 109 -7.82 6.03 7.12
CA ASN A 109 -8.16 7.44 7.15
C ASN A 109 -7.03 8.20 7.84
N TRP A 110 -6.66 9.36 7.32
CA TRP A 110 -5.63 10.18 7.93
C TRP A 110 -5.90 11.68 7.83
N TYR A 111 -5.33 12.44 8.76
CA TYR A 111 -5.39 13.88 8.81
C TYR A 111 -4.22 14.41 9.65
N VAL A 112 -3.95 15.71 9.55
CA VAL A 112 -2.88 16.38 10.28
C VAL A 112 -3.46 17.50 11.13
N VAL A 113 -2.96 17.61 12.37
CA VAL A 113 -3.25 18.67 13.32
C VAL A 113 -2.05 19.61 13.41
N SER A 114 -2.25 20.88 13.11
CA SER A 114 -1.26 21.95 13.30
C SER A 114 -1.29 22.47 14.73
N LYS A 115 -0.12 22.65 15.33
CA LYS A 115 0.06 23.18 16.69
C LYS A 115 1.04 24.34 16.72
N SER A 116 0.79 25.30 17.60
CA SER A 116 1.75 26.34 17.96
C SER A 116 2.13 26.25 19.43
N GLU A 117 3.37 26.61 19.76
CA GLU A 117 3.82 26.76 21.15
C GLU A 117 3.25 28.04 21.80
N SER A 118 2.78 28.99 20.99
CA SER A 118 2.28 30.30 21.44
C SER A 118 0.81 30.30 21.85
N THR A 119 0.06 29.23 21.55
CA THR A 119 -1.38 29.11 21.84
C THR A 119 -1.78 27.66 22.12
N LEU A 120 -2.95 27.46 22.75
CA LEU A 120 -3.55 26.13 22.93
C LEU A 120 -4.53 25.77 21.81
N GLU A 121 -4.76 26.69 20.86
CA GLU A 121 -5.59 26.43 19.69
C GLU A 121 -4.87 25.50 18.70
N ILE A 122 -5.66 24.70 17.99
CA ILE A 122 -5.21 23.76 16.97
C ILE A 122 -6.01 23.97 15.69
N ALA A 123 -5.44 23.56 14.57
CA ALA A 123 -6.16 23.49 13.30
C ALA A 123 -6.02 22.11 12.68
N GLU A 124 -7.14 21.54 12.24
CA GLU A 124 -7.21 20.23 11.61
C GLU A 124 -7.31 20.37 10.10
N SER A 125 -6.57 19.53 9.37
CA SER A 125 -6.72 19.39 7.92
C SER A 125 -8.04 18.70 7.55
N GLU A 126 -8.29 18.58 6.26
CA GLU A 126 -9.28 17.60 5.78
C GLU A 126 -8.89 16.17 6.19
N HIS A 127 -9.90 15.30 6.27
CA HIS A 127 -9.72 13.87 6.50
C HIS A 127 -9.67 13.14 5.17
N TRP A 128 -8.49 12.63 4.81
CA TRP A 128 -8.31 11.84 3.60
C TRP A 128 -8.40 10.35 3.87
N LYS A 129 -8.81 9.60 2.86
CA LYS A 129 -8.86 8.13 2.91
C LYS A 129 -8.02 7.56 1.78
N PHE A 130 -7.34 6.46 2.03
CA PHE A 130 -6.63 5.74 0.98
C PHE A 130 -6.56 4.26 1.36
N TYR A 131 -6.26 3.42 0.38
CA TYR A 131 -5.99 2.00 0.58
C TYR A 131 -4.50 1.76 0.42
N ASN A 132 -3.81 1.25 1.45
CA ASN A 132 -2.40 0.89 1.32
C ASN A 132 -2.31 -0.44 0.56
N ALA A 133 -1.77 -0.43 -0.66
CA ALA A 133 -1.86 -1.58 -1.56
C ALA A 133 -1.28 -2.86 -0.92
N GLY A 134 -2.08 -3.92 -0.99
CA GLY A 134 -1.70 -5.27 -0.62
C GLY A 134 -0.58 -5.83 -1.51
N PRO A 135 -0.02 -7.00 -1.18
CA PRO A 135 0.45 -7.89 -2.23
C PRO A 135 -0.68 -8.05 -3.26
N GLY A 136 -0.40 -7.78 -4.53
CA GLY A 136 -1.29 -8.26 -5.59
C GLY A 136 -1.41 -9.77 -5.44
N VAL A 137 -2.61 -10.32 -5.67
CA VAL A 137 -2.75 -11.78 -5.80
C VAL A 137 -2.13 -12.14 -7.15
N GLU A 138 -0.80 -12.22 -7.20
CA GLU A 138 -0.02 -12.65 -8.36
C GLU A 138 0.33 -14.14 -8.18
N ALA A 139 -0.70 -14.95 -8.11
CA ALA A 139 -0.57 -16.40 -8.25
C ALA A 139 -1.67 -16.83 -9.21
N TYR A 140 -1.35 -16.74 -10.50
CA TYR A 140 -2.23 -17.24 -11.53
C TYR A 140 -2.14 -18.77 -11.57
N ALA A 141 -3.28 -19.43 -11.76
CA ALA A 141 -3.24 -20.87 -12.01
C ALA A 141 -2.56 -21.15 -13.36
N PRO A 142 -1.81 -22.26 -13.50
CA PRO A 142 -1.21 -22.63 -14.77
C PRO A 142 -2.26 -22.76 -15.87
N PHE A 143 -1.87 -22.50 -17.12
CA PHE A 143 -2.72 -22.86 -18.25
C PHE A 143 -2.88 -24.40 -18.32
N PRO A 144 -4.04 -24.93 -18.77
CA PRO A 144 -4.17 -26.36 -19.09
C PRO A 144 -3.02 -26.82 -19.98
N ALA A 145 -2.38 -27.95 -19.64
CA ALA A 145 -1.25 -28.45 -20.41
C ALA A 145 -1.67 -28.87 -21.83
N ASP A 146 -0.86 -28.56 -22.82
CA ASP A 146 -1.03 -29.01 -24.20
C ASP A 146 -0.47 -30.42 -24.34
N LEU A 147 -1.31 -31.39 -24.71
CA LEU A 147 -0.87 -32.78 -24.90
C LEU A 147 -0.27 -32.95 -26.31
N LEU A 148 0.99 -33.41 -26.38
CA LEU A 148 1.75 -33.47 -27.63
C LEU A 148 1.85 -34.89 -28.20
N SER A 149 2.08 -35.90 -27.36
CA SER A 149 2.23 -37.29 -27.78
C SER A 149 1.81 -38.24 -26.65
N PRO A 150 1.12 -39.34 -26.93
CA PRO A 150 0.50 -39.69 -28.21
C PRO A 150 -0.57 -38.68 -28.60
N VAL A 151 -0.72 -38.37 -29.89
CA VAL A 151 -1.76 -37.42 -30.33
C VAL A 151 -3.15 -38.03 -30.15
N ASN A 152 -4.16 -37.18 -30.03
CA ASN A 152 -5.52 -37.66 -29.81
C ASN A 152 -6.01 -38.53 -30.99
N ASN A 153 -6.49 -39.73 -30.68
CA ASN A 153 -6.88 -40.81 -31.59
C ASN A 153 -5.71 -41.47 -32.35
N GLU A 154 -4.48 -41.37 -31.86
CA GLU A 154 -3.35 -42.10 -32.45
C GLU A 154 -3.57 -43.62 -32.37
N THR A 155 -3.02 -44.34 -33.36
CA THR A 155 -2.93 -45.80 -33.37
C THR A 155 -1.47 -46.20 -33.31
N VAL A 156 -1.11 -46.93 -32.26
CA VAL A 156 0.26 -47.35 -31.94
C VAL A 156 0.45 -48.79 -32.46
N ALA A 157 1.56 -49.01 -33.17
CA ALA A 157 1.85 -50.28 -33.85
C ALA A 157 1.95 -51.48 -32.89
N SER A 158 1.55 -52.66 -33.38
CA SER A 158 1.64 -53.92 -32.64
C SER A 158 3.04 -54.22 -32.12
N GLY A 159 3.12 -54.77 -30.91
CA GLY A 159 4.39 -55.12 -30.26
C GLY A 159 5.05 -53.96 -29.50
N THR A 160 4.46 -52.77 -29.52
CA THR A 160 4.88 -51.65 -28.66
C THR A 160 4.45 -51.93 -27.22
N THR A 161 5.40 -52.02 -26.30
CA THR A 161 5.13 -52.30 -24.87
C THR A 161 5.27 -51.09 -23.97
N ASN A 162 5.84 -50.00 -24.49
CA ASN A 162 6.05 -48.74 -23.77
C ASN A 162 5.79 -47.57 -24.72
N ILE A 163 5.27 -46.48 -24.16
CA ILE A 163 5.09 -45.23 -24.89
C ILE A 163 5.50 -44.03 -24.02
N LEU A 164 6.00 -43.00 -24.67
CA LEU A 164 6.37 -41.73 -24.04
C LEU A 164 5.20 -40.76 -24.14
N LEU A 165 4.61 -40.42 -22.99
CA LEU A 165 3.66 -39.32 -22.89
C LEU A 165 4.45 -38.01 -22.86
N GLN A 166 4.09 -37.04 -23.69
CA GLN A 166 4.74 -35.73 -23.77
C GLN A 166 3.70 -34.63 -23.81
N TRP A 167 3.92 -33.56 -23.05
CA TRP A 167 3.04 -32.41 -22.95
C TRP A 167 3.85 -31.12 -22.85
N GLU A 168 3.20 -29.96 -22.98
CA GLU A 168 3.78 -28.66 -22.69
C GLU A 168 2.93 -27.96 -21.63
N GLY A 169 3.57 -27.26 -20.69
CA GLY A 169 2.88 -26.49 -19.65
C GLY A 169 3.43 -25.08 -19.58
N ALA A 170 2.55 -24.12 -19.34
CA ALA A 170 2.89 -22.71 -19.21
C ALA A 170 2.09 -22.07 -18.07
N ASP A 171 2.67 -21.05 -17.48
CA ASP A 171 2.06 -20.21 -16.45
C ASP A 171 2.44 -18.76 -16.73
N VAL A 172 1.56 -17.81 -16.38
CA VAL A 172 1.82 -16.37 -16.45
C VAL A 172 3.03 -16.02 -15.58
N ASP A 173 3.09 -16.60 -14.39
CA ASP A 173 4.12 -16.28 -13.38
C ASP A 173 5.34 -17.20 -13.46
N ASN A 174 5.27 -18.22 -14.33
CA ASN A 174 6.34 -19.17 -14.66
C ASN A 174 6.92 -19.93 -13.45
N ASP A 175 6.04 -20.35 -12.51
CA ASP A 175 6.36 -21.00 -11.25
C ASP A 175 5.72 -22.40 -11.09
N ILE A 176 5.47 -23.10 -12.21
CA ILE A 176 4.95 -24.48 -12.18
C ILE A 176 5.84 -25.37 -11.29
N ALA A 177 5.25 -26.01 -10.29
CA ALA A 177 5.94 -26.89 -9.37
C ALA A 177 6.08 -28.31 -9.91
N TYR A 178 4.98 -28.90 -10.39
CA TYR A 178 4.97 -30.26 -10.96
C TYR A 178 3.73 -30.54 -11.82
N PHE A 179 3.85 -31.62 -12.60
CA PHE A 179 2.77 -32.25 -13.34
C PHE A 179 2.40 -33.57 -12.67
N GLU A 180 1.11 -33.85 -12.55
CA GLU A 180 0.56 -35.15 -12.17
C GLU A 180 -0.11 -35.78 -13.40
N VAL A 181 0.28 -37.00 -13.75
CA VAL A 181 -0.21 -37.67 -14.96
C VAL A 181 -1.24 -38.73 -14.58
N PHE A 182 -2.40 -38.68 -15.22
CA PHE A 182 -3.46 -39.67 -15.08
C PHE A 182 -3.53 -40.49 -16.36
N PHE A 183 -3.51 -41.81 -16.22
CA PHE A 183 -3.39 -42.73 -17.35
C PHE A 183 -4.12 -44.05 -17.06
N GLY A 184 -4.87 -44.55 -18.04
CA GLY A 184 -5.54 -45.85 -17.90
C GLY A 184 -6.49 -46.17 -19.04
N THR A 185 -7.25 -47.24 -18.91
CA THR A 185 -8.24 -47.68 -19.91
C THR A 185 -9.67 -47.16 -19.63
N GLU A 186 -9.85 -46.44 -18.53
CA GLU A 186 -11.10 -45.77 -18.16
C GLU A 186 -11.15 -44.35 -18.72
N ASN A 187 -12.34 -43.83 -18.99
CA ASN A 187 -12.54 -42.45 -19.45
C ASN A 187 -13.55 -41.70 -18.57
N PRO A 188 -13.13 -40.68 -17.80
CA PRO A 188 -11.74 -40.22 -17.62
C PRO A 188 -10.90 -41.24 -16.82
N PRO A 189 -9.57 -41.27 -17.00
CA PRO A 189 -8.71 -42.08 -16.15
C PRO A 189 -8.72 -41.52 -14.72
N THR A 190 -8.88 -42.38 -13.72
CA THR A 190 -8.96 -41.99 -12.30
C THR A 190 -7.65 -42.22 -11.54
N SER A 191 -6.76 -43.02 -12.12
CA SER A 191 -5.49 -43.41 -11.49
C SER A 191 -4.36 -42.48 -11.90
N SER A 192 -3.77 -41.82 -10.91
CA SER A 192 -2.49 -41.12 -11.05
C SER A 192 -1.37 -42.15 -11.18
N ILE A 193 -0.50 -41.95 -12.17
CA ILE A 193 0.70 -42.78 -12.39
C ILE A 193 1.97 -42.10 -11.88
N GLY A 194 1.83 -40.94 -11.23
CA GLY A 194 2.92 -40.23 -10.55
C GLY A 194 2.99 -38.74 -10.87
N THR A 195 3.90 -38.07 -10.18
CA THR A 195 4.23 -36.65 -10.40
C THR A 195 5.65 -36.50 -10.94
N THR A 196 5.87 -35.45 -11.73
CA THR A 196 7.18 -35.14 -12.33
C THR A 196 7.30 -33.65 -12.62
N ALA A 197 8.53 -33.13 -12.56
CA ALA A 197 8.85 -31.79 -13.07
C ALA A 197 9.21 -31.80 -14.56
N ASN A 198 9.48 -32.98 -15.12
CA ASN A 198 9.71 -33.12 -16.55
C ASN A 198 8.39 -32.99 -17.32
N LYS A 199 8.50 -32.69 -18.61
CA LYS A 199 7.36 -32.56 -19.53
C LYS A 199 7.04 -33.86 -20.29
N GLU A 200 7.54 -34.97 -19.75
CA GLU A 200 7.39 -36.29 -20.34
C GLU A 200 7.43 -37.40 -19.28
N LEU A 201 6.73 -38.50 -19.56
CA LEU A 201 6.68 -39.68 -18.71
C LEU A 201 6.49 -40.95 -19.55
N ASN A 202 7.37 -41.94 -19.35
CA ASN A 202 7.26 -43.25 -19.97
C ASN A 202 6.25 -44.13 -19.24
N VAL A 203 5.39 -44.79 -19.99
CA VAL A 203 4.37 -45.71 -19.45
C VAL A 203 4.37 -47.03 -20.20
N ASP A 204 4.08 -48.11 -19.48
CA ASP A 204 3.92 -49.43 -20.08
C ASP A 204 2.48 -49.61 -20.61
N ILE A 205 2.37 -50.26 -21.76
CA ILE A 205 1.11 -50.51 -22.47
C ILE A 205 1.00 -51.95 -22.93
N SER A 206 -0.23 -52.44 -23.05
CA SER A 206 -0.55 -53.73 -23.67
C SER A 206 -1.19 -53.51 -25.04
N SER A 207 -1.00 -54.47 -25.94
CA SER A 207 -1.68 -54.52 -27.24
C SER A 207 -3.20 -54.63 -27.11
N ASP A 208 -3.90 -54.24 -28.17
CA ASP A 208 -5.36 -54.33 -28.31
C ASP A 208 -6.18 -53.58 -27.25
N LEU A 209 -5.67 -52.46 -26.72
CA LEU A 209 -6.35 -51.62 -25.73
C LEU A 209 -6.53 -50.17 -26.20
N ILE A 210 -7.48 -49.48 -25.58
CA ILE A 210 -7.64 -48.03 -25.71
C ILE A 210 -7.24 -47.40 -24.38
N TYR A 211 -6.27 -46.49 -24.44
CA TYR A 211 -5.80 -45.74 -23.30
C TYR A 211 -6.28 -44.30 -23.37
N TYR A 212 -6.56 -43.72 -22.21
CA TYR A 212 -6.91 -42.34 -21.99
C TYR A 212 -5.90 -41.73 -21.03
N TRP A 213 -5.58 -40.47 -21.24
CA TRP A 213 -4.65 -39.75 -20.37
C TRP A 213 -4.90 -38.26 -20.37
N PHE A 214 -4.57 -37.63 -19.24
CA PHE A 214 -4.54 -36.18 -19.09
C PHE A 214 -3.46 -35.81 -18.07
N VAL A 215 -3.11 -34.53 -18.05
CA VAL A 215 -2.12 -33.96 -17.12
C VAL A 215 -2.81 -32.92 -16.25
N LYS A 216 -2.58 -33.01 -14.94
CA LYS A 216 -2.91 -31.97 -13.98
C LYS A 216 -1.64 -31.21 -13.64
N THR A 217 -1.61 -29.91 -13.91
CA THR A 217 -0.49 -29.02 -13.58
C THR A 217 -0.74 -28.36 -12.23
N THR A 218 0.29 -28.26 -11.39
CA THR A 218 0.24 -27.57 -10.08
C THR A 218 1.39 -26.57 -9.97
N ASP A 219 1.11 -25.33 -9.59
CA ASP A 219 2.11 -24.27 -9.36
C ASP A 219 2.69 -24.30 -7.93
N ALA A 220 3.63 -23.39 -7.64
CA ALA A 220 4.23 -23.24 -6.32
C ALA A 220 3.23 -22.75 -5.25
N SER A 221 2.16 -22.06 -5.68
CA SER A 221 1.06 -21.55 -4.86
C SER A 221 -0.08 -22.55 -4.65
N THR A 222 0.09 -23.79 -5.14
CA THR A 222 -0.89 -24.89 -5.10
C THR A 222 -2.16 -24.70 -5.95
N ASN A 223 -2.18 -23.70 -6.84
CA ASN A 223 -3.23 -23.64 -7.86
C ASN A 223 -3.03 -24.74 -8.89
N THR A 224 -4.12 -25.16 -9.53
CA THR A 224 -4.08 -26.28 -10.46
C THR A 224 -4.92 -26.05 -11.71
N SER A 225 -4.50 -26.67 -12.81
CA SER A 225 -5.28 -26.79 -14.05
C SER A 225 -5.23 -28.22 -14.58
N ILE A 226 -6.19 -28.58 -15.44
CA ILE A 226 -6.33 -29.92 -16.01
C ILE A 226 -6.40 -29.77 -17.53
N SER A 227 -5.59 -30.54 -18.25
CA SER A 227 -5.59 -30.59 -19.72
C SER A 227 -6.88 -31.21 -20.28
N ASP A 228 -7.01 -31.18 -21.60
CA ASP A 228 -7.92 -32.09 -22.29
C ASP A 228 -7.54 -33.57 -22.02
N ILE A 229 -8.49 -34.48 -22.27
CA ILE A 229 -8.25 -35.92 -22.20
C ILE A 229 -7.96 -36.43 -23.61
N PHE A 230 -6.75 -36.93 -23.83
CA PHE A 230 -6.39 -37.60 -25.07
C PHE A 230 -6.61 -39.10 -24.95
N LYS A 231 -6.89 -39.74 -26.09
CA LYS A 231 -6.94 -41.19 -26.18
C LYS A 231 -6.10 -41.71 -27.33
N PHE A 232 -5.57 -42.92 -27.20
CA PHE A 232 -4.91 -43.64 -28.29
C PHE A 232 -5.21 -45.13 -28.18
N ARG A 233 -5.04 -45.85 -29.29
CA ARG A 233 -5.26 -47.29 -29.37
C ARG A 233 -3.96 -48.02 -29.68
N THR A 234 -3.76 -49.18 -29.07
CA THR A 234 -2.69 -50.12 -29.42
C THR A 234 -3.21 -51.24 -30.32
N GLU A 235 -2.40 -51.64 -31.29
CA GLU A 235 -2.59 -52.85 -32.11
C GLU A 235 -1.80 -54.05 -31.57
#